data_AF-A0A661AGU4-F1
#
_entry.id   AF-A0A661AGU4-F1
#
_cell.length_a   1.000
_cell.length_b   1.000
_cell.length_c   1.000
_cell.angle_alpha   90.00
_cell.angle_beta   90.00
_cell.angle_gamma   90.00
#
_symmetry.space_group_name_H-M   'P 1'
#
loop_
_entity.id
_entity.type
_entity.pdbx_description
1 polymer ?
#
loop_
_entity_poly.entity_id
_entity_poly.type
_entity_poly.pdbx_seq_one_letter_code
_entity_poly.pdbx_strand_id
1 'polypeptide(L)'
;MFAVILAGGKGERFWPLSREKRPKQFLSLTGESSMLELTLERVKRFVPEENVVVVATEILREYLENMDLNVIYEPKGMNTLYAVALGAFWVKKRDP
;
A
#
# COMPACT_ATOMS: atom_id res chain seq x y z
N MET A 1 17.01 5.55 -5.23
CA MET A 1 16.01 6.05 -4.25
C MET A 1 14.79 5.17 -4.34
N PHE A 2 14.23 4.76 -3.20
CA PHE A 2 13.08 3.87 -3.11
C PHE A 2 11.93 4.53 -2.37
N ALA A 3 10.69 4.11 -2.68
CA ALA A 3 9.50 4.52 -1.96
C ALA A 3 8.78 3.30 -1.36
N VAL A 4 8.42 3.41 -0.08
CA VAL A 4 7.64 2.40 0.64
C VAL A 4 6.27 3.00 0.95
N ILE A 5 5.21 2.42 0.38
CA ILE A 5 3.82 2.83 0.61
C ILE A 5 3.19 1.88 1.62
N LEU A 6 2.73 2.42 2.76
CA LEU A 6 2.13 1.61 3.82
C LEU A 6 0.60 1.56 3.67
N ALA A 7 0.08 0.38 3.31
CA ALA A 7 -1.32 0.15 2.96
C ALA A 7 -2.07 -0.76 3.95
N GLY A 8 -1.53 -1.11 5.13
CA GLY A 8 -2.15 -2.11 6.01
C GLY A 8 -3.35 -1.70 6.89
N GLY A 9 -3.75 -0.42 6.93
CA GLY A 9 -4.77 0.06 7.88
C GLY A 9 -6.22 -0.29 7.52
N LYS A 10 -7.03 -0.76 8.48
CA LYS A 10 -8.44 -1.18 8.28
C LYS A 10 -9.43 -0.06 7.95
N GLY A 11 -9.13 1.18 8.31
CA GLY A 11 -9.97 2.34 7.94
C GLY A 11 -11.27 2.49 8.71
N GLU A 12 -11.36 1.98 9.94
CA GLU A 12 -12.58 1.97 10.78
C GLU A 12 -13.25 3.34 10.95
N ARG A 13 -12.49 4.44 10.93
CA ARG A 13 -13.02 5.82 11.01
C ARG A 13 -13.79 6.29 9.77
N PHE A 14 -13.64 5.59 8.65
CA PHE A 14 -14.40 5.85 7.42
C PHE A 14 -15.67 5.02 7.36
N TRP A 15 -16.05 4.33 8.43
CA TRP A 15 -17.37 3.69 8.48
C TRP A 15 -18.47 4.75 8.29
N PRO A 16 -19.51 4.51 7.46
CA PRO A 16 -19.88 3.24 6.80
C PRO A 16 -19.26 3.00 5.42
N LEU A 17 -18.44 3.92 4.92
CA LEU A 17 -17.81 3.84 3.59
C LEU A 17 -16.74 2.74 3.54
N SER A 18 -15.91 2.64 4.58
CA SER A 18 -14.94 1.54 4.72
C SER A 18 -15.62 0.33 5.35
N ARG A 19 -15.50 -0.84 4.71
CA ARG A 19 -15.94 -2.14 5.21
C ARG A 19 -14.81 -3.16 5.05
N GLU A 20 -14.92 -4.35 5.63
CA GLU A 20 -13.94 -5.42 5.39
C GLU A 20 -13.76 -5.72 3.90
N LYS A 21 -14.87 -5.75 3.14
CA LYS A 21 -14.88 -5.92 1.67
C LYS A 21 -14.69 -4.63 0.88
N ARG A 22 -14.38 -3.52 1.53
CA ARG A 22 -14.09 -2.24 0.87
C ARG A 22 -13.07 -1.46 1.71
N PRO A 23 -11.80 -1.85 1.65
CA PRO A 23 -10.74 -1.24 2.44
C PRO A 23 -10.58 0.24 2.11
N LYS A 24 -10.21 1.07 3.10
CA LYS A 24 -10.11 2.51 2.91
C LYS A 24 -9.23 2.89 1.70
N GLN A 25 -8.15 2.16 1.46
CA GLN A 25 -7.16 2.41 0.41
C GLN A 25 -7.80 2.48 -0.98
N PHE A 26 -8.92 1.76 -1.17
CA PHE A 26 -9.69 1.68 -2.40
C PHE A 26 -10.94 2.59 -2.38
N LEU A 27 -11.05 3.53 -1.42
CA LEU A 27 -12.07 4.57 -1.43
C LEU A 27 -11.62 5.74 -2.31
N SER A 28 -12.52 6.20 -3.17
CA SER A 28 -12.37 7.43 -3.95
C SER A 28 -13.05 8.57 -3.18
N LEU A 29 -12.28 9.32 -2.39
CA LEU A 29 -12.81 10.37 -1.50
C LEU A 29 -12.89 11.74 -2.15
N THR A 30 -12.05 12.01 -3.15
CA THR A 30 -11.86 13.35 -3.74
C THR A 30 -12.00 13.34 -5.26
N GLY A 31 -12.62 12.29 -5.83
CA GLY A 31 -12.73 12.13 -7.28
C GLY A 31 -12.99 10.67 -7.67
N GLU A 32 -12.50 10.27 -8.84
CA GLU A 32 -12.72 8.94 -9.41
C GLU A 32 -11.69 7.92 -8.93
N SER A 33 -10.43 8.34 -8.78
CA SER A 33 -9.33 7.48 -8.32
C SER A 33 -9.38 7.18 -6.82
N SER A 34 -8.96 5.98 -6.46
CA SER A 34 -8.78 5.54 -5.08
C SER A 34 -7.62 6.26 -4.39
N MET A 35 -7.62 6.26 -3.05
CA MET A 35 -6.51 6.80 -2.26
C MET A 35 -5.16 6.16 -2.59
N LEU A 36 -5.12 4.86 -2.88
CA LEU A 36 -3.89 4.16 -3.26
C LEU A 36 -3.40 4.60 -4.65
N GLU A 37 -4.28 4.67 -5.63
CA GLU A 37 -3.95 5.15 -6.99
C GLU A 37 -3.41 6.57 -6.94
N LEU A 38 -4.10 7.48 -6.25
CA LEU A 38 -3.62 8.85 -6.04
C LEU A 38 -2.25 8.88 -5.35
N THR A 39 -1.99 7.95 -4.43
CA THR A 39 -0.68 7.85 -3.77
C THR A 39 0.39 7.40 -4.76
N LEU A 40 0.12 6.37 -5.56
CA LEU A 40 1.03 5.86 -6.59
C LEU A 40 1.33 6.94 -7.64
N GLU A 41 0.32 7.64 -8.16
CA GLU A 41 0.51 8.72 -9.13
C GLU A 41 1.40 9.84 -8.62
N ARG A 42 1.29 10.20 -7.33
CA ARG A 42 2.19 11.19 -6.72
C ARG A 42 3.62 10.67 -6.61
N VAL A 43 3.79 9.42 -6.20
CA VAL A 43 5.12 8.82 -5.98
C VAL A 43 5.88 8.62 -7.29
N LYS A 44 5.19 8.20 -8.36
CA LYS A 44 5.77 7.97 -9.69
C LYS A 44 6.44 9.22 -10.31
N ARG A 45 6.11 10.42 -9.82
CA ARG A 45 6.77 11.68 -10.22
C ARG A 45 8.20 11.83 -9.68
N PHE A 46 8.57 11.02 -8.69
CA PHE A 46 9.85 11.15 -7.97
C PHE A 46 10.67 9.85 -7.95
N VAL A 47 10.00 8.69 -8.02
CA VAL A 47 10.62 7.36 -7.90
C VAL A 47 10.13 6.49 -9.05
N PRO A 48 11.02 5.81 -9.79
CA PRO A 48 10.62 4.93 -10.87
C PRO A 48 9.85 3.72 -10.33
N GLU A 49 8.95 3.14 -11.13
CA GLU A 49 7.96 2.16 -10.66
C GLU A 49 8.60 0.91 -10.05
N GLU A 50 9.73 0.46 -10.60
CA GLU A 50 10.51 -0.67 -10.09
C GLU A 50 11.05 -0.46 -8.66
N ASN A 51 11.15 0.78 -8.21
CA ASN A 51 11.64 1.16 -6.89
C ASN A 51 10.52 1.55 -5.91
N VAL A 52 9.27 1.35 -6.30
CA VAL A 52 8.11 1.53 -5.41
C VAL A 52 7.66 0.16 -4.90
N VAL A 53 7.48 0.05 -3.58
CA VAL A 53 6.90 -1.14 -2.94
C VAL A 53 5.73 -0.76 -2.05
N VAL A 54 4.65 -1.53 -2.14
CA VAL A 54 3.48 -1.41 -1.26
C VAL A 54 3.57 -2.49 -0.18
N VAL A 55 3.50 -2.09 1.08
CA VAL A 55 3.38 -3.00 2.22
C VAL A 55 1.93 -3.05 2.65
N ALA A 56 1.28 -4.18 2.43
CA ALA A 56 -0.16 -4.36 2.59
C ALA A 56 -0.46 -5.56 3.49
N THR A 57 -1.65 -5.61 4.10
CA THR A 57 -2.10 -6.83 4.77
C THR A 57 -2.66 -7.82 3.74
N GLU A 58 -2.73 -9.10 4.11
CA GLU A 58 -3.35 -10.16 3.28
C GLU A 58 -4.77 -9.83 2.80
N ILE A 59 -5.52 -9.01 3.54
CA ILE A 59 -6.88 -8.56 3.17
C ILE A 59 -6.87 -7.81 1.83
N LEU A 60 -5.77 -7.13 1.48
CA LEU A 60 -5.69 -6.36 0.24
C LEU A 60 -5.24 -7.19 -0.97
N ARG A 61 -4.93 -8.48 -0.80
CA ARG A 61 -4.39 -9.32 -1.88
C ARG A 61 -5.28 -9.33 -3.11
N GLU A 62 -6.58 -9.57 -2.95
CA GLU A 62 -7.55 -9.60 -4.06
C GLU A 62 -7.62 -8.28 -4.85
N TYR A 63 -7.33 -7.15 -4.20
CA TYR A 63 -7.35 -5.84 -4.85
C TYR A 63 -6.04 -5.52 -5.57
N LEU A 64 -4.92 -6.02 -5.04
CA LEU A 64 -3.57 -5.66 -5.48
C LEU A 64 -2.97 -6.67 -6.47
N GLU A 65 -3.43 -7.92 -6.47
CA GLU A 65 -2.86 -8.98 -7.31
C GLU A 65 -3.00 -8.72 -8.82
N ASN A 66 -4.02 -7.94 -9.21
CA ASN A 66 -4.25 -7.55 -10.60
C ASN A 66 -3.53 -6.24 -10.99
N MET A 67 -2.83 -5.61 -10.05
CA MET A 67 -2.03 -4.41 -10.30
C MET A 67 -0.57 -4.81 -10.53
N ASP A 68 0.08 -4.19 -11.53
CA ASP A 68 1.52 -4.37 -11.77
C ASP A 68 2.33 -3.56 -10.75
N LEU A 69 2.41 -4.07 -9.52
CA LEU A 69 3.07 -3.43 -8.37
C LEU A 69 3.96 -4.42 -7.63
N ASN A 70 5.07 -3.91 -7.08
CA ASN A 70 5.77 -4.67 -6.05
C ASN A 70 4.97 -4.61 -4.74
N VAL A 71 4.54 -5.76 -4.23
CA VAL A 71 3.76 -5.84 -2.99
C VAL A 71 4.41 -6.80 -2.00
N ILE A 72 4.50 -6.37 -0.75
CA ILE A 72 4.79 -7.23 0.40
C ILE A 72 3.50 -7.40 1.18
N TYR A 73 3.06 -8.65 1.32
CA TYR A 73 1.90 -8.98 2.13
C TYR A 73 2.33 -9.35 3.54
N GLU A 74 1.90 -8.55 4.51
CA GLU A 74 2.04 -8.83 5.93
C GLU A 74 0.97 -9.85 6.34
N PRO A 75 1.33 -10.95 7.03
CA PRO A 75 0.37 -11.97 7.47
C PRO A 75 -0.64 -11.41 8.47
N LYS A 76 -0.28 -10.35 9.19
CA LYS A 76 -1.14 -9.64 10.12
C LYS A 76 -0.73 -8.17 10.18
N GLY A 77 -1.70 -7.26 10.28
CA GLY A 77 -1.45 -5.86 10.55
C GLY A 77 -0.85 -5.68 11.95
N MET A 78 0.45 -5.44 12.02
CA MET A 78 1.23 -5.39 13.26
C MET A 78 1.81 -3.98 13.50
N ASN A 79 1.06 -2.92 13.21
CA ASN A 79 1.47 -1.50 13.31
C ASN A 79 2.54 -1.02 12.29
N THR A 80 2.78 0.29 12.29
CA THR A 80 3.63 0.98 11.31
C THR A 80 5.10 0.55 11.36
N LEU A 81 5.65 0.25 12.55
CA LEU A 81 7.06 -0.08 12.69
C LEU A 81 7.43 -1.35 11.91
N TYR A 82 6.59 -2.38 12.00
CA TYR A 82 6.81 -3.64 11.31
C TYR A 82 6.68 -3.48 9.79
N ALA A 83 5.69 -2.72 9.35
CA ALA A 83 5.51 -2.43 7.92
C ALA A 83 6.70 -1.64 7.34
N VAL A 84 7.23 -0.66 8.08
CA VAL A 84 8.45 0.07 7.70
C VAL A 84 9.66 -0.85 7.67
N ALA A 85 9.84 -1.71 8.69
CA ALA A 85 10.96 -2.64 8.74
C ALA A 85 10.96 -3.60 7.54
N LEU A 86 9.80 -4.16 7.19
CA LEU A 86 9.65 -5.02 6.00
C LEU A 86 10.00 -4.29 4.70
N GLY A 87 9.51 -3.06 4.54
CA GLY A 87 9.87 -2.22 3.39
C GLY A 87 11.39 -1.96 3.33
N ALA A 88 12.02 -1.62 4.45
CA ALA A 88 13.46 -1.38 4.52
C ALA A 88 14.27 -2.64 4.18
N PHE A 89 13.88 -3.82 4.67
CA PHE A 89 14.53 -5.08 4.31
C PHE A 89 14.38 -5.42 2.82
N TRP A 90 13.22 -5.16 2.24
CA TRP A 90 12.99 -5.36 0.81
C TRP A 90 13.86 -4.46 -0.06
N VAL A 91 14.05 -3.20 0.36
CA VAL A 91 14.94 -2.24 -0.30
C VAL A 91 16.39 -2.70 -0.17
N LYS A 92 16.85 -3.01 1.06
CA LYS A 92 18.22 -3.48 1.31
C LYS A 92 18.59 -4.72 0.48
N LYS A 93 17.65 -5.60 0.18
CA LYS A 93 17.90 -6.78 -0.67
C LYS A 93 18.17 -6.42 -2.14
N ARG A 94 17.67 -5.28 -2.62
CA ARG A 94 17.80 -4.81 -4.01
C ARG A 94 18.92 -3.79 -4.18
N ASP A 95 19.18 -3.02 -3.13
CA ASP A 95 20.22 -2.00 -3.05
C ASP A 95 21.00 -2.21 -1.73
N PRO A 96 22.01 -3.10 -1.73
CA PRO A 96 22.70 -3.57 -0.53
C PRO A 96 23.50 -2.54 0.27
#